data_AF-A0A967H879-F1
#
_entry.id   AF-A0A967H879-F1
#
_cell.length_a   1.000
_cell.length_b   1.000
_cell.length_c   1.000
_cell.angle_alpha   90.00
_cell.angle_beta   90.00
_cell.angle_gamma   90.00
#
_symmetry.space_group_name_H-M   'P 1'
#
loop_
_entity.id
_entity.type
_entity.pdbx_description
1 polymer ?
#
loop_
_entity_poly.entity_id
_entity_poly.type
_entity_poly.pdbx_seq_one_letter_code
_entity_poly.pdbx_strand_id
1 'polypeptide(L)' 'NQVTEGEWIVENLEHVDESGSTVYFTGTEEDVTERHLYRVNLDGNQLTRLTEESGAHTADFSASGLYYIHSYSDV' A
#
# COMPACT_ATOMS: atom_id res chain seq x y z
N ASN A 1 3.01 -18.75 -1.56
CA ASN A 1 4.15 -17.82 -1.43
C ASN A 1 3.68 -16.62 -0.65
N GLN A 2 4.38 -16.33 0.44
CA GLN A 2 4.13 -15.16 1.27
C GLN A 2 4.90 -13.97 0.70
N VAL A 3 4.27 -12.80 0.64
CA VAL A 3 4.84 -11.58 0.04
C VAL A 3 5.26 -10.57 1.11
N THR A 4 4.51 -10.47 2.21
CA THR A 4 4.83 -9.58 3.33
C THR A 4 4.86 -10.33 4.66
N GLU A 5 5.67 -9.85 5.60
CA GLU A 5 5.77 -10.36 6.97
C GLU A 5 6.05 -9.22 7.96
N GLY A 6 5.62 -9.39 9.20
CA GLY A 6 5.81 -8.42 10.29
C GLY A 6 4.65 -8.39 11.27
N GLU A 7 4.82 -7.64 12.37
CA GLU A 7 3.78 -7.44 13.40
C GLU A 7 2.85 -6.27 13.05
N TRP A 8 2.31 -6.27 11.84
CA TRP A 8 1.42 -5.24 11.31
C TRP A 8 0.39 -5.85 10.36
N ILE A 9 -0.61 -5.06 9.96
CA ILE A 9 -1.76 -5.56 9.20
C ILE A 9 -1.77 -4.96 7.79
N VAL A 10 -1.90 -5.82 6.79
CA VAL A 10 -2.35 -5.42 5.44
C VAL A 10 -3.86 -5.24 5.54
N GLU A 11 -4.35 -4.02 5.32
CA GLU A 11 -5.78 -3.71 5.43
C GLU A 11 -6.51 -3.91 4.11
N ASN A 12 -5.96 -3.40 3.00
CA ASN A 12 -6.61 -3.50 1.71
C ASN A 12 -5.61 -3.68 0.56
N LEU A 13 -6.00 -4.48 -0.43
CA LEU A 13 -5.25 -4.67 -1.66
C LEU A 13 -5.77 -3.67 -2.70
N GLU A 14 -5.01 -2.62 -2.96
CA GLU A 14 -5.45 -1.51 -3.82
C GLU A 14 -5.25 -1.81 -5.31
N HIS A 15 -4.12 -2.43 -5.67
CA HIS A 15 -3.83 -2.81 -7.06
C HIS A 15 -2.76 -3.88 -7.17
N VAL A 16 -2.83 -4.69 -8.23
CA VAL A 16 -1.78 -5.64 -8.62
C VAL A 16 -1.37 -5.35 -10.06
N ASP A 17 -0.15 -4.87 -10.23
CA ASP A 17 0.48 -4.73 -11.55
C ASP A 17 1.20 -6.03 -11.90
N GLU A 18 0.54 -6.88 -12.69
CA GLU A 18 1.10 -8.14 -13.16
C GLU A 18 2.25 -7.93 -14.16
N SER A 19 2.26 -6.82 -14.90
CA SER A 19 3.30 -6.53 -15.88
C SER A 19 4.60 -6.09 -15.21
N GLY A 20 4.48 -5.23 -14.20
CA GLY A 20 5.59 -4.77 -13.35
C GLY A 20 5.89 -5.67 -12.16
N SER A 21 5.13 -6.75 -11.95
CA SER A 21 5.23 -7.66 -10.80
C SER A 21 5.23 -6.94 -9.44
N THR A 22 4.37 -5.93 -9.30
CA THR A 22 4.28 -5.06 -8.10
C THR A 22 2.87 -5.08 -7.54
N VAL A 23 2.76 -5.06 -6.22
CA VAL A 23 1.51 -4.99 -5.47
C VAL A 23 1.47 -3.67 -4.71
N TYR A 24 0.32 -3.00 -4.77
CA TYR A 24 0.00 -1.80 -4.00
C TYR A 24 -1.08 -2.14 -2.98
N PHE A 25 -0.85 -1.79 -1.72
CA PHE A 25 -1.75 -2.11 -0.63
C PHE A 25 -1.69 -1.05 0.46
N THR A 26 -2.75 -0.92 1.25
CA THR A 26 -2.76 -0.10 2.46
C THR A 26 -2.52 -0.97 3.70
N GLY A 27 -1.81 -0.41 4.69
CA GLY A 27 -1.51 -1.12 5.92
C GLY A 27 -1.00 -0.23 7.04
N THR A 28 -0.67 -0.86 8.15
CA THR A 28 -0.33 -0.22 9.43
C THR A 28 1.12 -0.48 9.87
N GLU A 29 2.04 -0.64 8.92
CA GLU A 29 3.43 -1.02 9.21
C GLU A 29 4.21 0.07 9.95
N GLU A 30 3.92 1.35 9.71
CA GLU A 30 4.54 2.46 10.41
C GLU A 30 3.99 2.65 11.84
N ASP A 31 2.66 2.73 11.96
CA ASP A 31 1.95 2.89 13.23
C ASP A 31 0.61 2.16 13.15
N VAL A 32 0.21 1.51 14.25
CA VAL A 32 -1.04 0.74 14.35
C VAL A 32 -2.31 1.60 14.26
N THR A 33 -2.18 2.91 14.41
CA THR A 33 -3.26 3.90 14.32
C THR A 33 -3.29 4.65 13.00
N GLU A 34 -2.23 4.53 12.19
CA GLU A 34 -2.09 5.20 10.90
C GLU A 34 -2.27 4.19 9.76
N ARG A 35 -2.80 4.67 8.62
CA ARG A 35 -2.96 3.86 7.42
C ARG A 35 -2.13 4.49 6.33
N HIS A 36 -1.13 3.76 5.85
CA HIS A 36 -0.28 4.23 4.74
C HIS A 36 -0.45 3.36 3.50
N LEU A 37 -0.15 3.95 2.35
CA LEU A 37 -0.05 3.23 1.08
C LEU A 37 1.37 2.69 0.94
N TYR A 38 1.48 1.41 0.61
CA TYR A 38 2.73 0.71 0.37
C TYR A 38 2.75 0.10 -1.02
N ARG A 39 3.96 -0.14 -1.52
CA ARG A 39 4.20 -1.08 -2.63
C ARG A 39 5.22 -2.13 -2.25
N VAL A 40 5.08 -3.32 -2.82
CA VAL A 40 6.03 -4.42 -2.68
C VAL A 40 6.07 -5.20 -3.98
N ASN A 41 7.20 -5.80 -4.31
CA ASN A 41 7.26 -6.72 -5.45
C ASN A 41 6.53 -8.03 -5.11
N LEU A 42 6.02 -8.75 -6.10
CA LEU A 42 5.32 -10.03 -5.92
C LEU A 42 6.21 -11.13 -5.30
N ASP A 43 7.52 -10.98 -5.35
CA ASP A 43 8.49 -11.86 -4.69
C ASP A 43 8.72 -11.50 -3.20
N GLY A 44 8.08 -10.43 -2.72
CA GLY A 44 8.16 -9.92 -1.35
C GLY A 44 9.31 -8.95 -1.09
N ASN A 45 10.12 -8.65 -2.10
CA ASN A 45 11.22 -7.70 -1.96
C ASN A 45 10.75 -6.25 -2.12
N GLN A 46 11.60 -5.32 -1.66
CA GLN A 46 11.45 -3.89 -1.91
C GLN A 46 10.14 -3.28 -1.37
N LEU A 47 9.68 -3.71 -0.18
CA LEU A 47 8.60 -3.03 0.52
C LEU A 47 8.95 -1.54 0.69
N THR A 48 8.08 -0.67 0.20
CA THR A 48 8.28 0.78 0.17
C THR A 48 6.99 1.49 0.56
N ARG A 49 7.06 2.35 1.57
CA ARG A 49 5.97 3.28 1.91
C ARG A 49 5.91 4.41 0.87
N LEU A 50 4.72 4.73 0.38
CA LEU A 50 4.50 5.76 -0.64
C LEU A 50 3.94 7.07 -0.08
N THR A 51 3.44 7.06 1.16
CA THR A 51 2.91 8.26 1.83
C THR A 51 3.87 8.76 2.90
N GLU A 52 3.94 10.07 3.09
CA GLU A 52 4.90 10.72 3.99
C GLU A 52 4.24 11.30 5.25
N GLU A 53 3.03 11.85 5.11
CA GLU A 53 2.29 12.48 6.21
C GLU A 53 1.71 11.43 7.17
N SER A 54 1.59 11.77 8.45
CA SER A 54 0.93 10.93 9.45
C SER A 54 -0.57 11.02 9.32
N GLY A 55 -1.27 9.89 9.41
CA GLY A 55 -2.73 9.85 9.40
C GLY A 55 -3.30 8.71 8.56
N ALA A 56 -4.50 8.90 8.03
CA ALA A 56 -5.17 7.88 7.23
C ALA A 56 -5.10 8.21 5.74
N HIS A 57 -4.51 7.30 4.98
CA HIS A 57 -4.40 7.36 3.54
C HIS A 57 -5.21 6.25 2.86
N THR A 58 -5.92 6.59 1.79
CA THR A 58 -6.55 5.61 0.89
C THR A 58 -6.15 5.89 -0.55
N ALA A 59 -6.17 4.85 -1.39
CA ALA A 59 -5.78 4.96 -2.78
C ALA A 59 -6.71 4.16 -3.68
N ASP A 60 -7.49 4.83 -4.52
CA ASP A 60 -8.36 4.19 -5.49
C ASP A 60 -7.70 4.18 -6.87
N PHE A 61 -7.27 3.01 -7.33
CA PHE A 61 -6.61 2.85 -8.62
C PHE A 61 -7.61 2.81 -9.77
N SER A 62 -7.21 3.37 -10.92
CA SER A 62 -7.93 3.18 -12.18
C SER A 62 -7.89 1.71 -12.59
N ALA A 63 -8.86 1.26 -13.39
CA ALA A 63 -8.89 -0.11 -13.91
C ALA A 63 -7.60 -0.50 -14.67
N SER A 64 -6.90 0.47 -15.24
CA SER A 64 -5.62 0.30 -15.92
C SER A 64 -4.39 0.32 -15.01
N GLY A 65 -4.52 0.70 -13.73
CA GLY A 65 -3.40 0.85 -12.80
C GLY A 65 -2.48 2.05 -13.05
N LEU A 66 -2.69 2.81 -14.13
CA LEU A 66 -1.82 3.92 -14.53
C LEU A 66 -2.00 5.18 -13.66
N TYR A 67 -3.16 5.31 -13.03
CA TYR A 67 -3.51 6.45 -12.19
C TYR A 67 -4.21 5.96 -10.93
N TYR A 68 -4.09 6.74 -9.87
CA TYR A 68 -4.88 6.54 -8.66
C TYR A 68 -5.29 7.88 -8.08
N ILE A 69 -6.39 7.88 -7.35
CA ILE A 69 -6.81 9.00 -6.51
C ILE A 69 -6.33 8.71 -5.10
N HIS A 70 -5.48 9.58 -4.57
CA HIS A 70 -5.05 9.54 -3.19
C HIS A 70 -5.94 10.44 -2.34
N SER A 71 -6.46 9.90 -1.24
CA SER A 71 -7.13 10.70 -0.21
C SER A 71 -6.35 10.60 1.09
N TYR A 72 -6.23 11.73 1.77
CA TYR A 72 -5.56 11.87 3.05
C TYR A 72 -6.48 12.59 4.03
N SER A 73 -6.50 12.10 5.28
CA SER A 73 -7.18 12.74 6.39
C SER A 73 -6.37 12.57 7.67
N ASP A 74 -6.32 13.64 8.45
CA ASP A 74 -5.73 13.70 9.78
C ASP A 74 -6.73 14.33 10.77
N VAL A 75 -6.50 14.15 12.06
CA VAL A 75 -7.44 14.49 13.16
C VAL A 75 -7.27 15.91 13.72
#